data_AF-A0A926CTD0-F1
#
_entry.id   AF-A0A926CTD0-F1
#
_cell.length_a   1.000
_cell.length_b   1.000
_cell.length_c   1.000
_cell.angle_alpha   90.00
_cell.angle_beta   90.00
_cell.angle_gamma   90.00
#
_symmetry.space_group_name_H-M   'P 1'
#
loop_
_entity.id
_entity.type
_entity.pdbx_description
1 polymer ?
#
loop_
_entity_poly.entity_id
_entity_poly.type
_entity_poly.pdbx_seq_one_letter_code
_entity_poly.pdbx_strand_id
1 'polypeptide(L)'
;LPSSDLFALENGSRRLARHFYAVVRYDLPGTLVFNEIEPLMSYLESTRDLREPQLPPDVAWDDVMVIMRQQITHLINHLGELVINKLTGVLLASDNGGFIHEFVEYHQAEQQRE
;
A
#
# COMPACT_ATOMS: atom_id res chain seq x y z
N LEU A 1 -0.73 -14.46 9.15
CA LEU A 1 -1.01 -13.15 9.79
C LEU A 1 -2.05 -12.43 8.93
N PRO A 2 -3.05 -11.76 9.51
CA PRO A 2 -3.97 -10.92 8.75
C PRO A 2 -3.20 -9.86 7.93
N SER A 3 -3.65 -9.54 6.71
CA SER A 3 -3.03 -8.48 5.90
C SER A 3 -2.88 -7.15 6.64
N SER A 4 -3.81 -6.84 7.55
CA SER A 4 -3.78 -5.61 8.37
C SER A 4 -2.56 -5.48 9.28
N ASP A 5 -1.94 -6.60 9.62
CA ASP A 5 -0.79 -6.66 10.53
C ASP A 5 0.55 -6.63 9.78
N LEU A 6 0.50 -6.78 8.45
CA LEU A 6 1.68 -6.65 7.58
C LEU A 6 2.15 -5.20 7.53
N PHE A 7 3.39 -5.01 7.12
CA PHE A 7 3.94 -3.66 6.92
C PHE A 7 3.23 -3.01 5.73
N ALA A 8 2.55 -1.90 5.98
CA ALA A 8 1.76 -1.17 5.00
C ALA A 8 2.01 0.34 5.13
N LEU A 9 1.60 1.11 4.13
CA LEU A 9 1.80 2.56 4.12
C LEU A 9 1.02 3.24 5.27
N GLU A 10 -0.14 2.69 5.63
CA GLU A 10 -1.06 3.13 6.68
C GLU A 10 -0.50 2.97 8.09
N ASN A 11 0.20 1.86 8.34
CA ASN A 11 0.72 1.56 9.67
C ASN A 11 2.25 1.76 9.78
N GLY A 12 2.93 1.96 8.66
CA GLY A 12 4.39 1.89 8.58
C GLY A 12 5.09 3.01 9.34
N SER A 13 4.54 4.23 9.36
CA SER A 13 5.09 5.34 10.17
C SER A 13 5.13 4.97 11.65
N ARG A 14 4.02 4.44 12.19
CA ARG A 14 3.91 3.98 13.58
C ARG A 14 4.84 2.81 13.89
N ARG A 15 5.07 1.90 12.93
CA ARG A 15 5.99 0.77 13.11
C ARG A 15 7.45 1.23 13.11
N LEU A 16 7.83 2.12 12.19
CA LEU A 16 9.19 2.63 12.05
C LEU A 16 9.60 3.59 13.17
N ALA A 17 8.66 4.36 13.71
CA ALA A 17 8.92 5.31 14.81
C ALA A 17 9.41 4.64 16.11
N ARG A 18 9.33 3.31 16.21
CA ARG A 18 9.93 2.53 17.31
C ARG A 18 11.44 2.34 17.18
N HIS A 19 11.98 2.60 15.99
CA HIS A 19 13.35 2.26 15.61
C HIS A 19 14.13 3.47 15.11
N PHE A 20 13.46 4.48 14.55
CA PHE A 20 14.10 5.66 13.99
C PHE A 20 13.67 6.92 14.72
N TYR A 21 14.59 7.88 14.82
CA TYR A 21 14.34 9.18 15.46
C TYR A 21 13.19 9.96 14.81
N ALA A 22 13.13 9.97 13.47
CA ALA A 22 12.00 10.53 12.74
C ALA A 22 11.56 9.65 11.57
N VAL A 23 10.25 9.69 11.31
CA VAL A 23 9.64 9.02 10.17
C VAL A 23 8.60 9.94 9.53
N VAL A 24 8.68 10.11 8.22
CA VAL A 24 7.68 10.82 7.42
C VAL A 24 7.10 9.90 6.36
N ARG A 25 5.83 10.13 6.04
CA ARG A 25 5.10 9.44 4.99
C ARG A 25 4.77 10.46 3.90
N TYR A 26 5.15 10.16 2.67
CA TYR A 26 4.73 10.92 1.50
C TYR A 26 3.73 10.10 0.71
N ASP A 27 2.51 10.62 0.59
CA ASP A 27 1.45 10.01 -0.19
C ASP A 27 1.40 10.56 -1.61
N LEU A 28 1.21 9.65 -2.55
CA LEU A 28 0.95 9.92 -3.95
C LEU A 28 -0.39 9.26 -4.32
N PRO A 29 -1.49 10.03 -4.24
CA PRO A 29 -2.78 9.58 -4.74
C PRO A 29 -2.68 9.33 -6.25
N GLY A 30 -3.25 8.22 -6.71
CA GLY A 30 -3.33 7.89 -8.12
C GLY A 30 -4.62 7.15 -8.42
N THR A 31 -4.87 6.95 -9.71
CA THR A 31 -6.07 6.28 -10.19
C THR A 31 -5.69 5.25 -11.23
N LEU A 32 -6.22 4.04 -11.09
CA LEU A 32 -6.15 3.00 -12.11
C LEU A 32 -7.45 3.03 -12.91
N VAL A 33 -7.33 3.11 -14.23
CA VAL A 33 -8.47 3.12 -15.15
C VAL A 33 -8.38 1.88 -16.02
N PHE A 34 -9.44 1.08 -16.02
CA PHE A 34 -9.54 -0.16 -16.77
C PHE A 34 -10.70 -0.09 -17.74
N ASN A 35 -10.38 -0.02 -19.03
CA ASN A 35 -11.38 -0.05 -20.11
C ASN A 35 -11.67 -1.48 -20.58
N GLU A 36 -10.81 -2.41 -20.21
CA GLU A 36 -10.88 -3.82 -20.55
C GLU A 36 -10.62 -4.65 -19.30
N ILE A 37 -11.16 -5.87 -19.28
CA ILE A 37 -11.10 -6.73 -18.11
C ILE A 37 -9.72 -7.36 -17.88
N GLU A 38 -9.02 -7.72 -18.94
CA GLU A 38 -7.85 -8.60 -18.84
C GLU A 38 -6.67 -8.01 -18.05
N PRO A 39 -6.37 -6.70 -18.13
CA PRO A 39 -5.34 -6.08 -17.29
C PRO A 39 -5.68 -6.17 -15.79
N LEU A 40 -6.95 -6.03 -15.41
CA LEU A 40 -7.37 -6.15 -14.02
C LEU A 40 -7.29 -7.61 -13.54
N MET A 41 -7.69 -8.57 -14.37
CA MET A 41 -7.57 -9.99 -14.03
C MET A 41 -6.12 -10.40 -13.86
N SER A 42 -5.22 -9.93 -14.74
CA SER A 42 -3.77 -10.16 -14.62
C SER A 42 -3.21 -9.54 -13.34
N TYR A 43 -3.66 -8.34 -12.97
CA TYR A 43 -3.29 -7.70 -11.72
C TYR A 43 -3.75 -8.50 -10.50
N LEU A 44 -5.00 -8.96 -10.48
CA LEU A 44 -5.50 -9.80 -9.39
C LEU A 44 -4.70 -11.10 -9.26
N GLU A 45 -4.42 -11.78 -10.37
CA GLU A 45 -3.63 -13.01 -10.38
C GLU A 45 -2.22 -12.80 -9.81
N SER A 46 -1.58 -11.65 -10.11
CA SER A 46 -0.28 -11.31 -9.52
C SER A 46 -0.28 -11.20 -7.99
N THR A 47 -1.45 -11.13 -7.35
CA THR A 47 -1.61 -11.06 -5.90
C THR A 47 -1.97 -12.40 -5.25
N ARG A 48 -2.04 -13.50 -6.02
CA ARG A 48 -2.43 -14.84 -5.55
C ARG A 48 -1.65 -15.28 -4.32
N ASP A 49 -0.32 -15.23 -4.36
CA ASP A 49 0.55 -15.67 -3.26
C ASP A 49 0.26 -14.95 -1.94
N LEU A 50 -0.19 -13.70 -2.01
CA LEU A 50 -0.55 -12.93 -0.83
C LEU A 50 -1.98 -13.23 -0.36
N ARG A 51 -2.93 -13.43 -1.28
CA ARG A 51 -4.37 -13.51 -0.98
C ARG A 51 -4.90 -14.92 -0.78
N GLU A 52 -4.45 -15.89 -1.58
CA GLU A 52 -4.90 -17.29 -1.50
C GLU A 52 -4.72 -17.88 -0.09
N PRO A 53 -3.60 -17.65 0.64
CA PRO A 53 -3.47 -18.14 2.01
C PRO A 53 -4.43 -17.51 3.02
N GLN A 54 -5.13 -16.43 2.65
CA GLN A 54 -6.09 -15.71 3.49
C GLN A 54 -7.54 -16.09 3.17
N LEU A 55 -7.75 -16.92 2.15
CA LEU A 55 -9.08 -17.42 1.83
C LEU A 55 -9.55 -18.40 2.90
N PRO A 56 -10.88 -18.55 3.08
CA PRO A 56 -11.43 -19.64 3.87
C PRO A 56 -10.91 -21.00 3.38
N PRO A 57 -10.77 -22.00 4.26
CA PRO A 57 -10.14 -23.29 3.92
C PRO A 57 -10.80 -24.05 2.76
N ASP A 58 -12.06 -23.75 2.49
CA ASP A 58 -12.93 -24.36 1.49
C ASP A 58 -13.10 -23.52 0.21
N VAL A 59 -12.36 -22.41 0.09
CA VAL A 59 -12.46 -21.51 -1.07
C VAL A 59 -11.18 -21.58 -1.89
N ALA A 60 -11.30 -22.03 -3.14
CA ALA A 60 -10.18 -22.01 -4.09
C ALA A 60 -10.01 -20.64 -4.74
N TRP A 61 -8.75 -20.26 -5.00
CA TRP A 61 -8.43 -19.01 -5.70
C TRP A 61 -9.09 -18.92 -7.07
N ASP A 62 -9.09 -20.02 -7.82
CA ASP A 62 -9.63 -20.05 -9.18
C ASP A 62 -11.14 -19.77 -9.19
N ASP A 63 -11.89 -20.23 -8.18
CA ASP A 63 -13.32 -19.92 -8.01
C ASP A 63 -13.55 -18.42 -7.76
N VAL A 64 -12.71 -17.82 -6.91
CA VAL A 64 -12.73 -16.36 -6.67
C VAL A 64 -12.48 -15.61 -7.96
N MET A 65 -11.51 -16.05 -8.77
CA MET A 65 -11.17 -15.40 -10.04
C MET A 65 -12.29 -15.51 -11.08
N VAL A 66 -13.03 -16.62 -11.11
CA VAL A 66 -14.23 -16.77 -11.96
C VAL A 66 -15.31 -15.76 -11.55
N ILE A 67 -15.60 -15.64 -10.25
CA ILE A 67 -16.59 -14.69 -9.73
C ILE A 67 -16.19 -13.25 -10.03
N MET A 68 -14.92 -12.89 -9.75
CA MET A 68 -14.39 -11.56 -10.02
C MET A 68 -14.49 -11.20 -11.50
N ARG A 69 -14.16 -12.14 -12.40
CA ARG A 69 -14.25 -11.93 -13.84
C ARG A 69 -15.68 -11.58 -14.26
N GLN A 70 -16.66 -12.33 -13.77
CA GLN A 70 -18.08 -12.08 -14.08
C GLN A 70 -18.53 -10.70 -13.60
N GLN A 71 -18.22 -10.34 -12.35
CA GLN A 71 -18.62 -9.07 -11.75
C GLN A 71 -17.98 -7.87 -12.46
N ILE A 72 -16.66 -7.93 -12.73
CA ILE A 72 -15.93 -6.86 -13.39
C ILE A 72 -16.39 -6.68 -14.84
N THR A 73 -16.63 -7.78 -15.56
CA THR A 73 -17.15 -7.72 -16.94
C THR A 73 -18.47 -6.96 -16.98
N HIS A 74 -19.37 -7.27 -16.04
CA HIS A 74 -20.67 -6.59 -15.97
C HIS A 74 -20.52 -5.09 -15.68
N LEU A 75 -19.62 -4.72 -14.76
CA LEU A 75 -19.34 -3.32 -14.43
C LEU A 75 -18.79 -2.55 -15.63
N ILE A 76 -17.76 -3.07 -16.30
CA ILE A 76 -17.13 -2.40 -17.46
C ILE A 76 -18.14 -2.28 -18.61
N ASN A 77 -18.92 -3.34 -18.89
CA ASN A 77 -19.92 -3.29 -19.96
C ASN A 77 -21.04 -2.26 -19.70
N HIS A 78 -21.40 -2.04 -18.43
CA HIS A 78 -22.46 -1.10 -18.07
C HIS A 78 -21.96 0.35 -17.98
N LEU A 79 -20.75 0.55 -17.45
CA LEU A 79 -20.20 1.88 -17.14
C LEU A 79 -19.18 2.39 -18.16
N GLY A 80 -18.72 1.54 -19.09
CA GLY A 80 -17.69 1.84 -20.08
C GLY A 80 -16.26 1.69 -19.56
N GLU A 81 -16.05 1.91 -18.26
CA GLU A 81 -14.75 1.78 -17.60
C GLU A 81 -14.91 1.41 -16.12
N LEU A 82 -13.83 0.90 -15.54
CA LEU A 82 -13.68 0.73 -14.10
C LEU A 82 -12.55 1.62 -13.59
N VAL A 83 -12.89 2.51 -12.67
CA VAL A 83 -11.96 3.49 -12.08
C VAL A 83 -11.74 3.15 -10.62
N ILE A 84 -10.48 2.90 -10.24
CA ILE A 84 -10.08 2.56 -8.87
C ILE A 84 -9.09 3.59 -8.36
N ASN A 85 -9.45 4.29 -7.30
CA ASN A 85 -8.52 5.17 -6.59
C ASN A 85 -7.55 4.33 -5.78
N LYS A 86 -6.26 4.58 -5.98
CA LYS A 86 -5.17 3.90 -5.29
C LYS A 86 -4.34 4.91 -4.51
N LEU A 87 -3.98 4.52 -3.29
CA LEU A 87 -2.98 5.21 -2.49
C LEU A 87 -1.63 4.52 -2.70
N THR A 88 -0.66 5.28 -3.19
CA THR A 88 0.75 4.86 -3.23
C THR A 88 1.55 5.86 -2.41
N GLY A 89 2.76 5.51 -2.01
CA GLY A 89 3.60 6.43 -1.29
C GLY A 89 4.91 5.81 -0.86
N VAL A 90 5.70 6.61 -0.16
CA VAL A 90 6.99 6.21 0.41
C VAL A 90 7.04 6.58 1.88
N LEU A 91 7.71 5.73 2.66
CA LEU A 91 8.07 6.01 4.04
C LEU A 91 9.56 6.34 4.08
N LEU A 92 9.89 7.50 4.64
CA LEU A 92 11.27 7.92 4.84
C LEU A 92 11.53 7.95 6.35
N ALA A 93 12.46 7.12 6.79
CA ALA A 93 12.86 7.02 8.19
C ALA A 93 14.34 7.36 8.33
N SER A 94 14.68 8.16 9.33
CA SER A 94 16.04 8.67 9.51
C SER A 94 16.33 9.02 10.96
N ASP A 95 17.56 8.76 11.37
CA ASP A 95 18.05 9.15 12.69
C ASP A 95 18.61 10.57 12.70
N ASN A 96 19.39 10.95 11.68
CA ASN A 96 20.11 12.23 11.65
C ASN A 96 20.20 12.89 10.26
N GLY A 97 19.54 12.36 9.22
CA GLY A 97 19.74 12.79 7.83
C GLY A 97 18.47 13.00 7.00
N GLY A 98 18.60 13.64 5.85
CA GLY A 98 17.47 13.89 4.94
C GLY A 98 16.53 14.97 5.48
N PHE A 99 15.23 14.66 5.56
CA PHE A 99 14.16 15.62 5.85
C PHE A 99 14.19 16.28 7.25
N ILE A 100 15.02 15.79 8.18
CA ILE A 100 15.17 16.32 9.54
C ILE A 100 16.56 16.88 9.84
N HIS A 101 17.47 16.91 8.87
CA HIS A 101 18.89 17.14 9.13
C HIS A 101 19.16 18.45 9.90
N GLU A 102 18.59 19.56 9.44
CA GLU A 102 18.75 20.88 10.07
C GLU A 102 18.21 20.91 11.51
N PHE A 103 17.11 20.22 11.78
CA PHE A 103 16.51 20.15 13.13
C PHE A 103 17.43 19.43 14.11
N VAL A 104 18.06 18.33 13.66
CA VAL A 104 18.97 17.55 14.49
C VAL A 104 20.24 18.35 14.81
N GLU A 105 20.81 19.05 13.82
CA GLU A 105 21.99 19.91 14.03
C GLU A 105 21.71 21.01 15.06
N TYR A 106 20.56 21.68 14.95
CA TYR A 106 20.14 22.72 15.89
C TYR A 106 20.01 22.17 17.32
N HIS A 107 19.32 21.04 17.48
CA HIS A 107 19.08 20.44 18.79
C HIS A 107 20.38 19.95 19.46
N GLN A 108 21.32 19.41 18.68
CA GLN A 108 22.64 19.02 19.19
C GLN A 108 23.47 20.24 19.61
N ALA A 109 23.40 21.34 18.86
CA ALA A 109 24.11 22.58 19.19
C ALA A 109 23.56 23.24 20.48
N GLU A 110 22.26 23.13 20.76
CA GLU A 110 21.67 23.59 22.03
C GLU A 110 22.11 22.72 23.21
N GLN A 111 22.09 21.39 23.08
CA GLN A 111 22.53 20.48 24.15
C GLN A 111 24.01 20.63 24.54
N GLN A 112 24.86 21.14 23.64
CA GLN A 112 26.28 21.41 23.94
C GLN A 112 26.52 22.75 24.64
N ARG A 113 25.50 23.61 24.73
CA ARG A 113 25.59 24.93 25.39
C ARG A 113 25.12 24.92 26.84
N GLU A 114 24.43 23.85 27.26
CA GLU A 114 24.03 23.56 28.64
C GLU A 114 25.12 22.75 29.38
#